data_AF-A0A4Q2WZR6-F1
#
_entry.id   AF-A0A4Q2WZR6-F1
#
_cell.length_a   1.000
_cell.length_b   1.000
_cell.length_c   1.000
_cell.angle_alpha   90.00
_cell.angle_beta   90.00
_cell.angle_gamma   90.00
#
_symmetry.space_group_name_H-M   'P 1'
#
loop_
_entity.id
_entity.type
_entity.pdbx_description
1 polymer ?
#
loop_
_entity_poly.entity_id
_entity_poly.type
_entity_poly.pdbx_seq_one_letter_code
_entity_poly.pdbx_strand_id
1 'polypeptide(L)'
;EWLVMFKNETHNHPTEIEPFGGAATCLGGCIRDPLSGRSYVYQAMRVTGAADPRTPFAETLPGKLPQKKICQVAAKGYSSYGNQIGLATGQVAEVYHPGYVAKRLEIGAVVAAAPRDQVFRGAPSPGDVILLIGGRTGRDGVGGATGSSKEHTDTALENSAEVQKGDAPTERKIQRLFRNPELTKKIKICNDFGAGGISVAIGEIAPSLVIDLDAVSKKYDGLDGTELAISESQERMAICVDSSEIAYFIAESDKENLECKHVANVTDSGRLVMNWRGKTIVDLSRAFLDTNGVQQSTRIHVGDISGSPSTNTKSLVDTLSDLNVCSQKGLGEIFDGSVGAGTVLWP
;
A
#
# COMPACT_ATOMS: atom_id res chain seq x y z
N GLU A 1 -19.04 -21.06 -4.10
CA GLU A 1 -19.01 -20.16 -2.93
C GLU A 1 -17.96 -19.08 -3.18
N TRP A 2 -18.26 -17.83 -2.84
CA TRP A 2 -17.34 -16.70 -2.99
C TRP A 2 -16.99 -16.14 -1.62
N LEU A 3 -15.74 -15.72 -1.45
CA LEU A 3 -15.28 -14.97 -0.30
C LEU A 3 -15.20 -13.49 -0.68
N VAL A 4 -15.66 -12.63 0.21
CA VAL A 4 -15.57 -11.17 0.08
C VAL A 4 -14.56 -10.69 1.11
N MET A 5 -13.60 -9.89 0.66
CA MET A 5 -12.52 -9.35 1.49
C MET A 5 -12.62 -7.83 1.51
N PHE A 6 -12.40 -7.27 2.69
CA PHE A 6 -12.33 -5.83 2.93
C PHE A 6 -10.93 -5.53 3.46
N LYS A 7 -10.27 -4.55 2.86
CA LYS A 7 -9.02 -4.01 3.39
C LYS A 7 -9.11 -2.49 3.37
N ASN A 8 -8.56 -1.87 4.40
CA ASN A 8 -8.27 -0.45 4.40
C ASN A 8 -6.84 -0.22 4.89
N GLU A 9 -6.23 0.83 4.40
CA GLU A 9 -4.89 1.28 4.76
C GLU A 9 -4.86 2.79 4.89
N THR A 10 -3.82 3.30 5.57
CA THR A 10 -3.59 4.74 5.68
C THR A 10 -2.24 5.12 5.13
N HIS A 11 -2.15 6.29 4.48
CA HIS A 11 -0.87 6.82 4.01
C HIS A 11 -0.67 8.28 4.39
N ASN A 12 -0.92 8.57 5.67
CA ASN A 12 -1.00 9.92 6.22
C ASN A 12 0.30 10.71 6.05
N HIS A 13 1.44 10.14 6.47
CA HIS A 13 2.72 10.86 6.46
C HIS A 13 3.22 11.15 5.03
N PRO A 14 3.26 10.18 4.10
CA PRO A 14 3.68 10.48 2.73
C PRO A 14 2.76 11.49 2.05
N THR A 15 1.44 11.42 2.31
CA THR A 15 0.48 12.35 1.71
C THR A 15 0.61 13.78 2.24
N GLU A 16 1.14 13.97 3.45
CA GLU A 16 1.44 15.31 3.97
C GLU A 16 2.61 15.99 3.26
N ILE A 17 3.56 15.20 2.76
CA ILE A 17 4.84 15.69 2.23
C ILE A 17 4.80 15.75 0.70
N GLU A 18 4.31 14.69 0.07
CA GLU A 18 4.10 14.57 -1.38
C GLU A 18 2.68 14.00 -1.62
N PRO A 19 1.66 14.87 -1.67
CA PRO A 19 0.26 14.43 -1.64
C PRO A 19 -0.14 13.52 -2.80
N PHE A 20 0.45 13.70 -3.99
CA PHE A 20 0.03 12.93 -5.16
C PHE A 20 0.46 11.47 -5.04
N GLY A 21 1.76 11.24 -4.86
CA GLY A 21 2.35 9.92 -4.70
C GLY A 21 1.87 9.24 -3.43
N GLY A 22 1.78 9.96 -2.30
CA GLY A 22 1.29 9.42 -1.04
C GLY A 22 -0.13 8.85 -1.17
N ALA A 23 -1.06 9.61 -1.75
CA ALA A 23 -2.43 9.14 -1.93
C ALA A 23 -2.57 8.07 -3.02
N ALA A 24 -1.80 8.16 -4.11
CA ALA A 24 -1.79 7.14 -5.17
C ALA A 24 -1.32 5.78 -4.65
N THR A 25 -0.22 5.76 -3.91
CA THR A 25 0.36 4.54 -3.33
C THR A 25 -0.46 4.01 -2.14
N CYS A 26 -1.27 4.85 -1.48
CA CYS A 26 -2.25 4.41 -0.50
C CYS A 26 -3.25 3.42 -1.11
N LEU A 27 -3.78 3.73 -2.30
CA LEU A 27 -4.64 2.79 -3.01
C LEU A 27 -3.84 1.58 -3.52
N GLY A 28 -2.64 1.81 -4.08
CA GLY A 28 -1.79 0.73 -4.60
C GLY A 28 -1.48 -0.35 -3.57
N GLY A 29 -1.02 0.02 -2.37
CA GLY A 29 -0.78 -0.92 -1.26
C GLY A 29 -2.06 -1.66 -0.85
N CYS A 30 -3.14 -0.90 -0.64
CA CYS A 30 -4.43 -1.46 -0.25
C CYS A 30 -5.00 -2.45 -1.27
N ILE A 31 -4.71 -2.28 -2.57
CA ILE A 31 -5.07 -3.23 -3.63
C ILE A 31 -4.25 -4.51 -3.53
N ARG A 32 -2.97 -4.45 -3.17
CA ARG A 32 -2.10 -5.63 -3.11
C ARG A 32 -2.43 -6.58 -1.97
N ASP A 33 -2.90 -6.10 -0.82
CA ASP A 33 -3.19 -7.00 0.29
C ASP A 33 -4.25 -8.08 -0.05
N PRO A 34 -5.39 -7.75 -0.69
CA PRO A 34 -6.31 -8.80 -1.12
C PRO A 34 -5.75 -9.70 -2.22
N LEU A 35 -4.81 -9.22 -3.05
CA LEU A 35 -4.11 -10.06 -4.02
C LEU A 35 -3.25 -11.12 -3.33
N SER A 36 -2.67 -10.82 -2.16
CA SER A 36 -2.02 -11.82 -1.30
C SER A 36 -3.00 -12.93 -0.90
N GLY A 37 -4.29 -12.62 -0.78
CA GLY A 37 -5.39 -13.59 -0.62
C GLY A 37 -5.88 -14.25 -1.93
N ARG A 38 -5.19 -14.06 -3.06
CA ARG A 38 -5.58 -14.51 -4.42
C ARG A 38 -6.90 -13.93 -4.89
N SER A 39 -7.34 -12.82 -4.29
CA SER A 39 -8.56 -12.13 -4.71
C SER A 39 -8.33 -11.22 -5.90
N TYR A 40 -9.43 -10.77 -6.49
CA TYR A 40 -9.44 -9.67 -7.45
C TYR A 40 -10.16 -8.48 -6.81
N VAL A 41 -9.63 -7.27 -7.00
CA VAL A 41 -10.23 -6.06 -6.41
C VAL A 41 -11.29 -5.50 -7.35
N TYR A 42 -12.51 -5.31 -6.83
CA TYR A 42 -13.66 -4.88 -7.63
C TYR A 42 -14.07 -3.44 -7.36
N GLN A 43 -13.83 -2.94 -6.15
CA GLN A 43 -14.22 -1.59 -5.76
C GLN A 43 -13.17 -0.94 -4.86
N ALA A 44 -12.97 0.36 -5.03
CA ALA A 44 -12.25 1.24 -4.12
C ALA A 44 -13.19 2.20 -3.40
N MET A 45 -12.71 2.75 -2.29
CA MET A 45 -13.34 3.80 -1.51
C MET A 45 -12.25 4.73 -0.95
N ARG A 46 -12.52 6.03 -0.95
CA ARG A 46 -11.64 7.05 -0.37
C ARG A 46 -12.42 7.88 0.65
N VAL A 47 -12.17 7.65 1.94
CA VAL A 47 -12.83 8.36 3.04
C VAL A 47 -11.77 9.03 3.91
N THR A 48 -11.52 10.31 3.70
CA THR A 48 -10.35 11.01 4.25
C THR A 48 -10.72 12.06 5.28
N GLY A 49 -9.75 12.49 6.08
CA GLY A 49 -9.87 13.60 7.02
C GLY A 49 -8.87 14.71 6.68
N ALA A 50 -9.30 15.96 6.74
CA ALA A 50 -8.46 17.14 6.49
C ALA A 50 -8.86 18.31 7.39
N ALA A 51 -8.00 19.32 7.51
CA ALA A 51 -8.40 20.61 8.06
C ALA A 51 -9.03 21.49 6.97
N ASP A 52 -9.50 22.68 7.34
CA ASP A 52 -10.19 23.58 6.40
C ASP A 52 -9.31 23.91 5.17
N PRO A 53 -9.68 23.48 3.94
CA PRO A 53 -8.90 23.74 2.73
C PRO A 53 -9.02 25.19 2.26
N ARG A 54 -9.85 26.02 2.90
CA ARG A 54 -10.01 27.45 2.62
C ARG A 54 -9.06 28.31 3.45
N THR A 55 -8.36 27.73 4.44
CA THR A 55 -7.37 28.45 5.24
C THR A 55 -6.38 29.19 4.33
N PRO A 56 -6.20 30.52 4.52
CA PRO A 56 -5.28 31.30 3.72
C PRO A 56 -3.85 30.76 3.78
N PHE A 57 -3.08 30.94 2.70
CA PHE A 57 -1.68 30.50 2.65
C PHE A 57 -0.85 31.04 3.82
N ALA A 58 -1.06 32.30 4.21
CA ALA A 58 -0.37 32.97 5.31
C ALA A 58 -0.61 32.32 6.69
N GLU A 59 -1.68 31.54 6.85
CA GLU A 59 -2.03 30.82 8.08
C GLU A 59 -1.61 29.34 8.04
N THR A 60 -0.89 28.92 6.98
CA THR A 60 -0.34 27.57 6.90
C THR A 60 0.75 27.39 7.95
N LEU A 61 0.74 26.24 8.63
CA LEU A 61 1.82 25.90 9.57
C LEU A 61 3.19 25.99 8.89
N PRO A 62 4.20 26.62 9.52
CA PRO A 62 5.57 26.60 9.02
C PRO A 62 6.04 25.17 8.70
N GLY A 63 6.79 25.01 7.61
CA GLY A 63 7.28 23.69 7.18
C GLY A 63 6.22 22.74 6.59
N LYS A 64 4.95 23.17 6.45
CA LYS A 64 3.86 22.34 5.91
C LYS A 64 3.35 22.83 4.56
N LEU A 65 2.82 21.92 3.75
CA LEU A 65 2.03 22.29 2.57
C LEU A 65 0.68 22.91 2.97
N PRO A 66 0.16 23.88 2.20
CA PRO A 66 -1.19 24.42 2.44
C PRO A 66 -2.26 23.34 2.38
N GLN A 67 -3.25 23.40 3.28
CA GLN A 67 -4.35 22.42 3.36
C GLN A 67 -5.06 22.26 2.02
N LYS A 68 -5.32 23.38 1.31
CA LYS A 68 -5.87 23.38 -0.05
C LYS A 68 -5.09 22.48 -1.01
N LYS A 69 -3.75 22.59 -0.99
CA LYS A 69 -2.87 21.84 -1.87
C LYS A 69 -2.92 20.36 -1.53
N ILE A 70 -2.84 20.00 -0.25
CA ILE A 70 -2.91 18.62 0.21
C ILE A 70 -4.23 17.96 -0.21
N CYS A 71 -5.38 18.61 0.06
CA CYS A 71 -6.70 18.07 -0.28
C CYS A 71 -6.84 17.84 -1.79
N GLN A 72 -6.53 18.85 -2.61
CA GLN A 72 -6.69 18.79 -4.06
C GLN A 72 -5.71 17.81 -4.73
N VAL A 73 -4.45 17.79 -4.30
CA VAL A 73 -3.41 16.99 -4.93
C VAL A 73 -3.49 15.52 -4.51
N ALA A 74 -3.86 15.23 -3.26
CA ALA A 74 -4.11 13.86 -2.81
C ALA A 74 -5.30 13.22 -3.55
N ALA A 75 -6.42 13.95 -3.66
CA ALA A 75 -7.57 13.45 -4.41
C ALA A 75 -7.21 13.14 -5.88
N LYS A 76 -6.40 13.99 -6.51
CA LYS A 76 -5.86 13.75 -7.86
C LYS A 76 -4.94 12.54 -7.93
N GLY A 77 -4.07 12.33 -6.94
CA GLY A 77 -3.17 11.18 -6.87
C GLY A 77 -3.94 9.87 -6.78
N TYR A 78 -4.88 9.79 -5.84
CA TYR A 78 -5.72 8.61 -5.63
C TYR A 78 -6.58 8.30 -6.86
N SER A 79 -7.32 9.30 -7.37
CA SER A 79 -8.16 9.12 -8.57
C SER A 79 -7.33 8.75 -9.80
N SER A 80 -6.16 9.36 -9.99
CA SER A 80 -5.25 9.00 -11.08
C SER A 80 -4.87 7.52 -11.03
N TYR A 81 -4.52 6.99 -9.85
CA TYR A 81 -4.18 5.58 -9.70
C TYR A 81 -5.38 4.67 -9.94
N GLY A 82 -6.52 4.94 -9.29
CA GLY A 82 -7.76 4.17 -9.40
C GLY A 82 -8.33 4.12 -10.83
N ASN A 83 -8.30 5.25 -11.52
CA ASN A 83 -8.80 5.35 -12.90
C ASN A 83 -7.88 4.61 -13.88
N GLN A 84 -6.55 4.75 -13.74
CA GLN A 84 -5.59 4.08 -14.62
C GLN A 84 -5.58 2.56 -14.42
N ILE A 85 -5.69 2.09 -13.17
CA ILE A 85 -5.80 0.65 -12.90
C ILE A 85 -7.17 0.11 -13.30
N GLY A 86 -8.16 0.98 -13.57
CA GLY A 86 -9.50 0.64 -14.00
C GLY A 86 -10.34 0.02 -12.88
N LEU A 87 -10.29 0.64 -11.70
CA LEU A 87 -11.02 0.24 -10.51
C LEU A 87 -12.09 1.28 -10.17
N ALA A 88 -13.34 0.82 -10.06
CA ALA A 88 -14.44 1.72 -9.72
C ALA A 88 -14.33 2.17 -8.27
N THR A 89 -14.34 3.48 -8.04
CA THR A 89 -14.37 4.06 -6.70
C THR A 89 -15.81 4.40 -6.39
N GLY A 90 -16.45 3.66 -5.48
CA GLY A 90 -17.89 3.78 -5.23
C GLY A 90 -18.25 4.77 -4.11
N GLN A 91 -17.30 5.12 -3.24
CA GLN A 91 -17.52 6.07 -2.14
C GLN A 91 -16.32 7.01 -2.06
N VAL A 92 -16.60 8.31 -2.12
CA VAL A 92 -15.61 9.36 -1.94
C VAL A 92 -16.15 10.39 -0.95
N ALA A 93 -15.42 10.62 0.14
CA ALA A 93 -15.78 11.62 1.13
C ALA A 93 -14.56 12.18 1.84
N GLU A 94 -14.62 13.46 2.20
CA GLU A 94 -13.62 14.14 3.03
C GLU A 94 -14.31 14.80 4.23
N VAL A 95 -13.85 14.47 5.43
CA VAL A 95 -14.33 15.05 6.69
C VAL A 95 -13.38 16.15 7.12
N TYR A 96 -13.92 17.32 7.41
CA TYR A 96 -13.16 18.50 7.79
C TYR A 96 -13.19 18.74 9.30
N HIS A 97 -12.03 18.71 9.95
CA HIS A 97 -11.91 18.92 11.38
C HIS A 97 -10.57 19.58 11.76
N PRO A 98 -10.53 20.55 12.71
CA PRO A 98 -9.29 21.21 13.13
C PRO A 98 -8.21 20.25 13.66
N GLY A 99 -8.60 19.08 14.18
CA GLY A 99 -7.67 18.05 14.64
C GLY A 99 -6.77 17.47 13.54
N TYR A 100 -7.11 17.67 12.25
CA TYR A 100 -6.30 17.24 11.12
C TYR A 100 -5.32 18.33 10.61
N VAL A 101 -5.18 19.46 11.31
CA VAL A 101 -4.29 20.56 10.88
C VAL A 101 -2.84 20.11 10.80
N ALA A 102 -2.36 19.33 11.78
CA ALA A 102 -0.99 18.85 11.81
C ALA A 102 -0.74 17.69 10.83
N LYS A 103 -1.71 16.77 10.73
CA LYS A 103 -1.61 15.57 9.89
C LYS A 103 -2.99 15.16 9.41
N ARG A 104 -3.15 15.06 8.09
CA ARG A 104 -4.35 14.57 7.44
C ARG A 104 -4.53 13.07 7.69
N LEU A 105 -5.76 12.62 7.49
CA LEU A 105 -6.09 11.21 7.39
C LEU A 105 -6.29 10.87 5.91
N GLU A 106 -5.36 10.15 5.30
CA GLU A 106 -5.51 9.59 3.96
C GLU A 106 -5.81 8.09 4.11
N ILE A 107 -7.03 7.68 3.82
CA ILE A 107 -7.47 6.28 3.86
C ILE A 107 -7.81 5.84 2.45
N GLY A 108 -7.22 4.71 2.05
CA GLY A 108 -7.72 3.89 0.97
C GLY A 108 -8.41 2.66 1.51
N ALA A 109 -9.54 2.29 0.92
CA ALA A 109 -10.20 1.04 1.22
C ALA A 109 -10.64 0.35 -0.07
N VAL A 110 -10.61 -0.98 -0.05
CA VAL A 110 -10.99 -1.80 -1.20
C VAL A 110 -11.89 -2.95 -0.80
N VAL A 111 -12.72 -3.36 -1.76
CA VAL A 111 -13.53 -4.57 -1.70
C VAL A 111 -13.05 -5.51 -2.79
N ALA A 112 -12.68 -6.72 -2.38
CA ALA A 112 -12.19 -7.76 -3.26
C ALA A 112 -13.00 -9.05 -3.10
N ALA A 113 -12.92 -9.92 -4.10
CA ALA A 113 -13.56 -11.22 -4.04
C ALA A 113 -12.77 -12.30 -4.78
N ALA A 114 -12.88 -13.52 -4.30
CA ALA A 114 -12.36 -14.72 -4.97
C ALA A 114 -13.29 -15.93 -4.74
N PRO A 115 -13.29 -16.90 -5.66
CA PRO A 115 -13.86 -18.22 -5.40
C PRO A 115 -13.18 -18.87 -4.19
N ARG A 116 -13.97 -19.46 -3.29
CA ARG A 116 -13.45 -20.04 -2.04
C ARG A 116 -12.34 -21.07 -2.26
N ASP A 117 -12.41 -21.83 -3.34
CA ASP A 117 -11.43 -22.88 -3.68
C ASP A 117 -10.08 -22.32 -4.18
N GLN A 118 -9.98 -21.01 -4.43
CA GLN A 118 -8.72 -20.34 -4.78
C GLN A 118 -8.03 -19.70 -3.58
N VAL A 119 -8.77 -19.50 -2.48
CA VAL A 119 -8.24 -18.87 -1.26
C VAL A 119 -7.80 -19.96 -0.29
N PHE A 120 -6.51 -20.28 -0.33
CA PHE A 120 -5.88 -21.16 0.65
C PHE A 120 -4.50 -20.64 1.04
N ARG A 121 -4.05 -21.00 2.23
CA ARG A 121 -2.68 -20.75 2.68
C ARG A 121 -2.01 -22.10 2.88
N GLY A 122 -1.08 -22.44 1.99
CA GLY A 122 -0.22 -23.60 2.15
C GLY A 122 0.87 -23.36 3.20
N ALA A 123 1.75 -24.35 3.35
CA ALA A 123 2.98 -24.22 4.12
C ALA A 123 4.18 -24.23 3.16
N PRO A 124 5.22 -23.43 3.41
CA PRO A 124 6.44 -23.50 2.63
C PRO A 124 7.20 -24.78 3.00
N SER A 125 7.84 -25.42 2.02
CA SER A 125 8.66 -26.62 2.23
C SER A 125 10.07 -26.41 1.68
N PRO A 126 11.11 -27.02 2.27
CA PRO A 126 12.45 -27.00 1.66
C PRO A 126 12.40 -27.46 0.20
N GLY A 127 13.05 -26.72 -0.69
CA GLY A 127 13.00 -26.94 -2.14
C GLY A 127 11.95 -26.11 -2.88
N ASP A 128 11.04 -25.45 -2.16
CA ASP A 128 10.19 -24.40 -2.73
C ASP A 128 11.03 -23.17 -3.08
N VAL A 129 10.50 -22.35 -3.98
CA VAL A 129 11.15 -21.14 -4.46
C VAL A 129 10.24 -19.93 -4.31
N ILE A 130 10.87 -18.77 -4.17
CA ILE A 130 10.21 -17.47 -4.12
C ILE A 130 10.41 -16.76 -5.45
N LEU A 131 9.30 -16.41 -6.10
CA LEU A 131 9.29 -15.57 -7.28
C LEU A 131 8.86 -14.15 -6.90
N LEU A 132 9.58 -13.15 -7.39
CA LEU A 132 9.20 -11.74 -7.35
C LEU A 132 8.54 -11.40 -8.68
N ILE A 133 7.29 -10.93 -8.62
CA ILE A 133 6.51 -10.50 -9.79
C ILE A 133 6.28 -8.99 -9.70
N GLY A 134 6.45 -8.28 -10.82
CA GLY A 134 6.02 -6.89 -10.94
C GLY A 134 7.14 -5.89 -11.17
N GLY A 135 7.05 -4.77 -10.45
CA GLY A 135 7.89 -3.59 -10.60
C GLY A 135 9.37 -3.85 -10.29
N ARG A 136 10.23 -3.02 -10.90
CA ARG A 136 11.68 -3.05 -10.64
C ARG A 136 12.01 -2.29 -9.35
N THR A 137 13.07 -2.72 -8.69
CA THR A 137 13.56 -2.14 -7.44
C THR A 137 14.41 -0.89 -7.69
N GLY A 138 14.10 0.18 -6.95
CA GLY A 138 14.84 1.45 -6.91
C GLY A 138 15.14 1.86 -5.47
N ARG A 139 15.78 3.02 -5.28
CA ARG A 139 15.94 3.69 -3.98
C ARG A 139 14.63 4.40 -3.59
N ASP A 140 13.56 3.62 -3.50
CA ASP A 140 12.22 4.11 -3.18
C ASP A 140 11.91 3.75 -1.73
N GLY A 141 11.51 4.72 -0.90
CA GLY A 141 11.11 4.49 0.49
C GLY A 141 12.15 3.73 1.35
N VAL A 142 13.45 3.88 1.06
CA VAL A 142 14.52 3.27 1.88
C VAL A 142 14.48 3.93 3.26
N GLY A 143 13.85 3.26 4.24
CA GLY A 143 13.56 3.82 5.56
C GLY A 143 12.16 4.42 5.71
N GLY A 144 11.25 4.22 4.75
CA GLY A 144 9.87 4.74 4.74
C GLY A 144 9.06 4.33 5.97
N ALA A 145 9.17 3.07 6.43
CA ALA A 145 8.59 2.60 7.68
C ALA A 145 9.06 3.36 8.94
N THR A 146 10.32 3.83 8.93
CA THR A 146 10.84 4.71 9.99
C THR A 146 10.30 6.13 9.80
N GLY A 147 10.18 6.61 8.57
CA GLY A 147 9.59 7.90 8.21
C GLY A 147 8.14 8.05 8.64
N SER A 148 7.29 7.04 8.41
CA SER A 148 5.88 7.05 8.85
C SER A 148 5.71 7.15 10.36
N SER A 149 6.72 6.69 11.10
CA SER A 149 6.80 6.69 12.57
C SER A 149 7.47 7.95 13.13
N LYS A 150 8.03 8.83 12.29
CA LYS A 150 8.58 10.12 12.71
C LYS A 150 7.47 11.14 12.93
N GLU A 151 7.66 11.99 13.94
CA GLU A 151 6.84 13.18 14.12
C GLU A 151 7.04 14.14 12.93
N HIS A 152 5.98 14.85 12.54
CA HIS A 152 6.12 15.91 11.53
C HIS A 152 6.88 17.08 12.13
N THR A 153 8.10 17.31 11.65
CA THR A 153 8.94 18.46 11.98
C THR A 153 8.98 19.46 10.81
N ASP A 154 9.55 20.64 11.04
CA ASP A 154 9.68 21.71 10.04
C ASP A 154 10.50 21.32 8.79
N THR A 155 11.27 20.23 8.86
CA THR A 155 12.09 19.68 7.78
C THR A 155 11.43 18.52 7.03
N ALA A 156 10.20 18.14 7.36
CA ALA A 156 9.54 16.98 6.77
C ALA A 156 9.49 17.02 5.23
N LEU A 157 9.37 18.23 4.63
CA LEU A 157 9.34 18.45 3.18
C LEU A 157 10.64 18.06 2.46
N GLU A 158 11.77 18.03 3.16
CA GLU A 158 13.06 17.64 2.59
C GLU A 158 13.06 16.16 2.15
N ASN A 159 12.22 15.33 2.78
CA ASN A 159 12.07 13.91 2.46
C ASN A 159 11.05 13.64 1.33
N SER A 160 10.51 14.67 0.68
CA SER A 160 9.51 14.51 -0.39
C SER A 160 9.99 13.65 -1.57
N ALA A 161 11.31 13.67 -1.83
CA ALA A 161 11.92 12.86 -2.89
C ALA A 161 11.90 11.35 -2.59
N GLU A 162 11.69 10.96 -1.33
CA GLU A 162 11.61 9.56 -0.90
C GLU A 162 10.22 8.97 -1.15
N VAL A 163 9.19 9.80 -1.34
CA VAL A 163 7.82 9.38 -1.61
C VAL A 163 7.68 8.99 -3.09
N GLN A 164 7.49 7.69 -3.32
CA GLN A 164 7.37 7.17 -4.67
C GLN A 164 5.99 7.48 -5.28
N LYS A 165 5.98 7.65 -6.61
CA LYS A 165 4.77 7.55 -7.44
C LYS A 165 4.59 6.10 -7.86
N GLY A 166 3.40 5.56 -7.63
CA GLY A 166 3.07 4.22 -8.07
C GLY A 166 2.81 4.13 -9.59
N ASP A 167 2.97 2.93 -10.13
CA ASP A 167 2.74 2.54 -11.52
C ASP A 167 1.45 1.68 -11.66
N ALA A 168 0.30 2.35 -11.66
CA ALA A 168 -1.01 1.71 -11.77
C ALA A 168 -1.14 0.71 -12.95
N PRO A 169 -0.61 0.98 -14.16
CA PRO A 169 -0.55 -0.01 -15.24
C PRO A 169 0.14 -1.33 -14.86
N THR A 170 1.25 -1.28 -14.13
CA THR A 170 1.94 -2.50 -13.67
C THR A 170 1.10 -3.27 -12.66
N GLU A 171 0.52 -2.59 -11.67
CA GLU A 171 -0.40 -3.19 -10.71
C GLU A 171 -1.63 -3.82 -11.40
N ARG A 172 -2.17 -3.18 -12.46
CA ARG A 172 -3.29 -3.74 -13.26
C ARG A 172 -2.93 -5.09 -13.87
N LYS A 173 -1.71 -5.22 -14.40
CA LYS A 173 -1.24 -6.48 -14.99
C LYS A 173 -1.14 -7.56 -13.90
N ILE A 174 -0.69 -7.22 -12.69
CA ILE A 174 -0.61 -8.16 -11.56
C ILE A 174 -2.02 -8.65 -11.20
N GLN A 175 -2.99 -7.75 -11.07
CA GLN A 175 -4.39 -8.13 -10.83
C GLN A 175 -4.94 -9.07 -11.91
N ARG A 176 -4.61 -8.81 -13.17
CA ARG A 176 -5.02 -9.68 -14.29
C ARG A 176 -4.38 -11.06 -14.21
N LEU A 177 -3.10 -11.14 -13.90
CA LEU A 177 -2.38 -12.39 -13.70
C LEU A 177 -3.02 -13.22 -12.58
N PHE A 178 -3.36 -12.58 -11.46
CA PHE A 178 -4.02 -13.21 -10.31
C PHE A 178 -5.49 -13.57 -10.57
N ARG A 179 -6.07 -13.21 -11.72
CA ARG A 179 -7.38 -13.67 -12.14
C ARG A 179 -7.35 -15.05 -12.81
N ASN A 180 -6.17 -15.57 -13.17
CA ASN A 180 -6.03 -16.91 -13.72
C ASN A 180 -6.20 -17.97 -12.60
N PRO A 181 -7.28 -18.79 -12.63
CA PRO A 181 -7.56 -19.76 -11.58
C PRO A 181 -6.56 -20.92 -11.52
N GLU A 182 -5.89 -21.24 -12.63
CA GLU A 182 -4.86 -22.28 -12.65
C GLU A 182 -3.58 -21.78 -11.99
N LEU A 183 -3.25 -20.51 -12.21
CA LEU A 183 -2.09 -19.85 -11.59
C LEU A 183 -2.28 -19.68 -10.09
N THR A 184 -3.42 -19.12 -9.63
CA THR A 184 -3.63 -18.83 -8.21
C THR A 184 -3.60 -20.09 -7.34
N LYS A 185 -4.11 -21.22 -7.86
CA LYS A 185 -4.09 -22.52 -7.18
C LYS A 185 -2.69 -23.11 -6.97
N LYS A 186 -1.70 -22.67 -7.76
CA LYS A 186 -0.30 -23.10 -7.63
C LYS A 186 0.50 -22.28 -6.62
N ILE A 187 -0.02 -21.13 -6.18
CA ILE A 187 0.65 -20.27 -5.21
C ILE A 187 0.40 -20.79 -3.79
N LYS A 188 1.44 -21.28 -3.10
CA LYS A 188 1.36 -21.78 -1.72
C LYS A 188 1.19 -20.64 -0.72
N ILE A 189 2.02 -19.62 -0.83
CA ILE A 189 2.02 -18.40 0.01
C ILE A 189 2.26 -17.19 -0.90
N CYS A 190 1.65 -16.06 -0.58
CA CYS A 190 1.80 -14.83 -1.32
C CYS A 190 1.78 -13.66 -0.34
N ASN A 191 2.74 -12.74 -0.49
CA ASN A 191 2.82 -11.50 0.24
C ASN A 191 3.02 -10.34 -0.74
N ASP A 192 2.48 -9.18 -0.40
CA ASP A 192 2.75 -7.94 -1.10
C ASP A 192 4.07 -7.32 -0.61
N PHE A 193 4.62 -6.42 -1.43
CA PHE A 193 5.72 -5.56 -1.00
C PHE A 193 5.17 -4.23 -0.49
N GLY A 194 5.46 -3.96 0.78
CA GLY A 194 5.19 -2.70 1.45
C GLY A 194 6.40 -2.26 2.28
N ALA A 195 6.14 -1.91 3.54
CA ALA A 195 7.17 -1.48 4.50
C ALA A 195 8.29 -2.52 4.67
N GLY A 196 9.54 -2.08 4.61
CA GLY A 196 10.72 -2.95 4.78
C GLY A 196 11.07 -3.83 3.58
N GLY A 197 10.32 -3.76 2.48
CA GLY A 197 10.72 -4.31 1.18
C GLY A 197 10.93 -5.82 1.17
N ILE A 198 12.00 -6.27 0.49
CA ILE A 198 12.40 -7.69 0.39
C ILE A 198 12.56 -8.34 1.76
N SER A 199 13.16 -7.61 2.71
CA SER A 199 13.47 -8.11 4.04
C SER A 199 12.23 -8.59 4.79
N VAL A 200 11.10 -7.92 4.60
CA VAL A 200 9.81 -8.28 5.22
C VAL A 200 9.00 -9.17 4.29
N ALA A 201 8.72 -8.70 3.06
CA ALA A 201 7.81 -9.37 2.14
C ALA A 201 8.24 -10.81 1.82
N ILE A 202 9.54 -11.04 1.60
CA ILE A 202 10.09 -12.39 1.38
C ILE A 202 10.41 -13.06 2.72
N GLY A 203 10.98 -12.33 3.68
CA GLY A 203 11.38 -12.87 4.99
C GLY A 203 10.25 -13.48 5.82
N GLU A 204 9.01 -13.04 5.60
CA GLU A 204 7.81 -13.58 6.27
C GLU A 204 7.21 -14.81 5.60
N ILE A 205 7.61 -15.14 4.36
CA ILE A 205 7.01 -16.24 3.61
C ILE A 205 7.42 -17.61 4.16
N ALA A 206 8.68 -17.75 4.59
CA ALA A 206 9.20 -19.02 5.07
C ALA A 206 10.21 -18.84 6.22
N PRO A 207 10.33 -19.84 7.11
CA PRO A 207 11.23 -19.75 8.27
C PRO A 207 12.72 -19.81 7.89
N SER A 208 13.05 -20.42 6.75
CA SER A 208 14.44 -20.57 6.29
C SER A 208 14.52 -20.19 4.82
N LEU A 209 15.32 -19.17 4.52
CA LEU A 209 15.38 -18.55 3.21
C LEU A 209 16.81 -18.20 2.85
N VAL A 210 17.18 -18.47 1.60
CA VAL A 210 18.39 -17.93 0.98
C VAL A 210 17.95 -17.06 -0.19
N ILE A 211 18.08 -15.75 0.00
CA ILE A 211 17.70 -14.71 -0.97
C ILE A 211 18.94 -14.30 -1.78
N ASP A 212 18.80 -14.27 -3.10
CA ASP A 212 19.79 -13.72 -4.03
C ASP A 212 19.37 -12.31 -4.47
N LEU A 213 20.04 -11.29 -3.95
CA LEU A 213 19.77 -9.90 -4.29
C LEU A 213 20.32 -9.52 -5.68
N ASP A 214 21.18 -10.34 -6.28
CA ASP A 214 21.63 -10.11 -7.66
C ASP A 214 20.52 -10.42 -8.68
N ALA A 215 19.63 -11.35 -8.36
CA ALA A 215 18.50 -11.77 -9.20
C ALA A 215 17.34 -10.75 -9.24
N VAL A 216 17.32 -9.78 -8.32
CA VAL A 216 16.28 -8.75 -8.22
C VAL A 216 16.40 -7.76 -9.37
N SER A 217 15.29 -7.53 -10.09
CA SER A 217 15.24 -6.52 -11.17
C SER A 217 15.41 -5.10 -10.64
N LYS A 218 16.23 -4.28 -11.33
CA LYS A 218 16.65 -2.94 -10.88
C LYS A 218 16.19 -1.86 -11.86
N LYS A 219 15.72 -0.71 -11.36
CA LYS A 219 15.36 0.45 -12.19
C LYS A 219 16.58 1.09 -12.84
N TYR A 220 17.68 1.15 -12.10
CA TYR A 220 18.95 1.75 -12.50
C TYR A 220 20.11 1.06 -11.77
N ASP A 221 21.31 1.20 -12.32
CA ASP A 221 22.54 0.72 -11.69
C ASP A 221 22.92 1.55 -10.45
N GLY A 222 23.77 0.98 -9.59
CA GLY A 222 24.34 1.69 -8.44
C GLY A 222 23.63 1.48 -7.10
N LEU A 223 22.55 0.69 -7.08
CA LEU A 223 21.94 0.24 -5.82
C LEU A 223 22.88 -0.73 -5.09
N ASP A 224 23.05 -0.52 -3.78
CA ASP A 224 23.77 -1.44 -2.92
C ASP A 224 22.87 -2.56 -2.36
N GLY A 225 23.48 -3.53 -1.68
CA GLY A 225 22.75 -4.66 -1.11
C GLY A 225 21.74 -4.27 -0.02
N THR A 226 22.03 -3.23 0.76
CA THR A 226 21.11 -2.72 1.78
C THR A 226 19.90 -2.08 1.13
N GLU A 227 20.13 -1.18 0.16
CA GLU A 227 19.06 -0.50 -0.60
C GLU A 227 18.16 -1.51 -1.31
N LEU A 228 18.72 -2.57 -1.90
CA LEU A 228 17.93 -3.65 -2.49
C LEU A 228 17.08 -4.39 -1.44
N ALA A 229 17.65 -4.70 -0.29
CA ALA A 229 17.00 -5.48 0.77
C ALA A 229 15.82 -4.73 1.42
N ILE A 230 15.91 -3.41 1.59
CA ILE A 230 14.89 -2.62 2.31
C ILE A 230 14.10 -1.65 1.42
N SER A 231 14.33 -1.65 0.11
CA SER A 231 13.58 -0.81 -0.83
C SER A 231 12.08 -1.13 -0.79
N GLU A 232 11.29 -0.08 -0.63
CA GLU A 232 9.82 -0.10 -0.62
C GLU A 232 9.25 0.25 -2.00
N SER A 233 9.99 -0.08 -3.08
CA SER A 233 9.47 0.06 -4.44
C SER A 233 8.08 -0.59 -4.59
N GLN A 234 7.19 0.13 -5.25
CA GLN A 234 5.79 -0.27 -5.39
C GLN A 234 5.55 -1.34 -6.48
N GLU A 235 4.32 -1.84 -6.53
CA GLU A 235 3.83 -2.80 -7.54
C GLU A 235 4.60 -4.12 -7.62
N ARG A 236 4.93 -4.71 -6.47
CA ARG A 236 5.62 -6.01 -6.39
C ARG A 236 4.85 -7.00 -5.52
N MET A 237 4.90 -8.27 -5.90
CA MET A 237 4.37 -9.40 -5.13
C MET A 237 5.45 -10.47 -5.00
N ALA A 238 5.52 -11.11 -3.83
CA ALA A 238 6.35 -12.29 -3.60
C ALA A 238 5.45 -13.52 -3.50
N ILE A 239 5.75 -14.56 -4.27
CA ILE A 239 4.99 -15.81 -4.28
C ILE A 239 5.89 -17.01 -3.99
N CYS A 240 5.43 -17.91 -3.13
CA CYS A 240 6.04 -19.20 -2.86
C CYS A 240 5.37 -20.28 -3.70
N VAL A 241 6.16 -20.99 -4.49
CA VAL A 241 5.70 -22.02 -5.42
C VAL A 241 6.64 -23.22 -5.41
N ASP A 242 6.17 -24.35 -5.93
CA ASP A 242 7.04 -25.49 -6.21
C ASP A 242 8.06 -25.13 -7.29
N SER A 243 9.30 -25.60 -7.17
CA SER A 243 10.38 -25.28 -8.12
C SER A 243 10.09 -25.76 -9.56
N SER A 244 9.24 -26.78 -9.74
CA SER A 244 8.80 -27.22 -11.06
C SER A 244 7.89 -26.22 -11.78
N GLU A 245 7.28 -25.28 -11.05
CA GLU A 245 6.33 -24.30 -11.58
C GLU A 245 7.01 -23.01 -12.10
N ILE A 246 8.33 -22.84 -11.90
CA ILE A 246 9.06 -21.61 -12.28
C ILE A 246 8.79 -21.21 -13.73
N ALA A 247 8.95 -22.16 -14.66
CA ALA A 247 8.78 -21.90 -16.09
C ALA A 247 7.33 -21.51 -16.44
N TYR A 248 6.34 -22.10 -15.76
CA TYR A 248 4.93 -21.77 -15.93
C TYR A 248 4.65 -20.33 -15.48
N PHE A 249 5.10 -19.94 -14.28
CA PHE A 249 4.87 -18.58 -13.77
C PHE A 249 5.56 -17.50 -14.59
N ILE A 250 6.78 -17.77 -15.11
CA ILE A 250 7.46 -16.85 -16.03
C ILE A 250 6.63 -16.68 -17.30
N ALA A 251 6.20 -17.79 -17.93
CA ALA A 251 5.42 -17.74 -19.17
C ALA A 251 4.07 -17.02 -19.00
N GLU A 252 3.35 -17.25 -17.89
CA GLU A 252 2.10 -16.53 -17.62
C GLU A 252 2.32 -15.04 -17.33
N SER A 253 3.41 -14.69 -16.64
CA SER A 253 3.77 -13.28 -16.39
C SER A 253 4.13 -12.56 -17.68
N ASP A 254 4.87 -13.23 -18.59
CA ASP A 254 5.26 -12.68 -19.89
C ASP A 254 4.02 -12.35 -20.76
N LYS A 255 2.96 -13.18 -20.72
CA LYS A 255 1.69 -12.90 -21.43
C LYS A 255 1.03 -11.60 -20.97
N GLU A 256 1.21 -11.23 -19.71
CA GLU A 256 0.71 -9.99 -19.13
C GLU A 256 1.72 -8.83 -19.23
N ASN A 257 2.88 -9.04 -19.86
CA ASN A 257 4.02 -8.10 -19.90
C ASN A 257 4.49 -7.70 -18.50
N LEU A 258 4.67 -8.69 -17.62
CA LEU A 258 5.21 -8.57 -16.27
C LEU A 258 6.54 -9.29 -16.13
N GLU A 259 7.46 -8.70 -15.38
CA GLU A 259 8.68 -9.40 -14.98
C GLU A 259 8.37 -10.37 -13.84
N CYS A 260 8.92 -11.58 -13.93
CA CYS A 260 8.89 -12.61 -12.90
C CYS A 260 10.29 -13.18 -12.71
N LYS A 261 10.86 -13.08 -11.51
CA LYS A 261 12.23 -13.51 -11.19
C LYS A 261 12.24 -14.47 -10.01
N HIS A 262 12.94 -15.59 -10.15
CA HIS A 262 13.30 -16.41 -9.00
C HIS A 262 14.37 -15.68 -8.19
N VAL A 263 14.04 -15.32 -6.94
CA VAL A 263 14.88 -14.48 -6.08
C VAL A 263 15.28 -15.15 -4.78
N ALA A 264 14.62 -16.23 -4.35
CA ALA A 264 15.01 -16.93 -3.14
C ALA A 264 14.62 -18.41 -3.16
N ASN A 265 15.39 -19.22 -2.42
CA ASN A 265 15.10 -20.62 -2.18
C ASN A 265 14.66 -20.82 -0.72
N VAL A 266 13.62 -21.64 -0.53
CA VAL A 266 13.22 -22.12 0.79
C VAL A 266 14.12 -23.29 1.18
N THR A 267 14.73 -23.20 2.37
CA THR A 267 15.67 -24.20 2.88
C THR A 267 15.18 -24.77 4.22
N ASP A 268 16.03 -25.48 4.94
CA ASP A 268 15.79 -26.04 6.27
C ASP A 268 16.78 -25.50 7.32
N SER A 269 17.54 -24.44 7.00
CA SER A 269 18.62 -23.93 7.85
C SER A 269 18.17 -23.27 9.15
N GLY A 270 16.91 -22.85 9.24
CA GLY A 270 16.38 -22.02 10.32
C GLY A 270 16.92 -20.58 10.28
N ARG A 271 17.33 -20.09 9.11
CA ARG A 271 18.00 -18.79 8.93
C ARG A 271 17.47 -18.02 7.72
N LEU A 272 17.47 -16.70 7.84
CA LEU A 272 17.30 -15.77 6.73
C LEU A 272 18.69 -15.30 6.28
N VAL A 273 19.07 -15.71 5.08
CA VAL A 273 20.36 -15.37 4.46
C VAL A 273 20.10 -14.52 3.22
N MET A 274 20.81 -13.41 3.07
CA MET A 274 20.79 -12.61 1.83
C MET A 274 22.20 -12.51 1.26
N ASN A 275 22.33 -12.88 0.00
CA ASN A 275 23.58 -12.84 -0.75
C ASN A 275 23.52 -11.70 -1.77
N TRP A 276 24.63 -10.99 -1.90
CA TRP A 276 24.81 -9.93 -2.89
C TRP A 276 26.27 -9.89 -3.36
N ARG A 277 26.47 -9.95 -4.68
CA ARG A 277 27.76 -9.95 -5.36
C ARG A 277 28.73 -10.99 -4.79
N GLY A 278 28.22 -12.20 -4.59
CA GLY A 278 28.97 -13.34 -4.06
C GLY A 278 29.34 -13.23 -2.57
N LYS A 279 28.77 -12.27 -1.83
CA LYS A 279 28.96 -12.12 -0.38
C LYS A 279 27.64 -12.25 0.37
N THR A 280 27.66 -12.92 1.50
CA THR A 280 26.53 -12.89 2.44
C THR A 280 26.55 -11.58 3.22
N ILE A 281 25.49 -10.78 3.07
CA ILE A 281 25.36 -9.47 3.72
C ILE A 281 24.35 -9.48 4.89
N VAL A 282 23.43 -10.45 4.90
CA VAL A 282 22.52 -10.72 6.01
C VAL A 282 22.59 -12.20 6.31
N ASP A 283 22.75 -12.53 7.59
CA ASP A 283 22.69 -13.90 8.08
C ASP A 283 22.14 -13.91 9.51
N LEU A 284 20.81 -14.05 9.63
CA LEU A 284 20.10 -14.00 10.91
C LEU A 284 19.35 -15.30 11.16
N SER A 285 19.36 -15.76 12.41
CA SER A 285 18.55 -16.92 12.79
C SER A 285 17.07 -16.56 12.83
N ARG A 286 16.21 -17.50 12.43
CA ARG A 286 14.77 -17.30 12.48
C ARG A 286 14.28 -17.05 13.90
N ALA A 287 14.83 -17.79 14.87
CA ALA A 287 14.54 -17.62 16.28
C ALA A 287 14.83 -16.20 16.80
N PHE A 288 15.84 -15.51 16.26
CA PHE A 288 16.11 -14.11 16.60
C PHE A 288 15.06 -13.16 16.00
N LEU A 289 14.69 -13.38 14.72
CA LEU A 289 13.66 -12.59 14.04
C LEU A 289 12.27 -12.74 14.68
N ASP A 290 11.96 -13.92 15.21
CA ASP A 290 10.68 -14.21 15.89
C ASP A 290 10.60 -13.65 17.32
N THR A 291 11.62 -12.92 17.79
CA THR A 291 11.55 -12.26 19.10
C THR A 291 10.57 -11.10 19.03
N ASN A 292 9.48 -11.19 19.79
CA ASN A 292 8.59 -10.05 20.00
C ASN A 292 9.37 -8.96 20.73
N GLY A 293 9.30 -7.72 20.25
CA GLY A 293 9.91 -6.55 20.90
C GLY A 293 9.35 -6.31 22.31
N VAL A 294 9.76 -5.20 22.94
CA VAL A 294 9.32 -4.88 24.31
C VAL A 294 7.84 -4.50 24.32
N GLN A 295 7.06 -5.12 25.21
CA GLN A 295 5.68 -4.72 25.45
C GLN A 295 5.65 -3.32 26.07
N GLN A 296 4.99 -2.37 25.39
CA GLN A 296 4.84 -1.00 25.88
C GLN A 296 3.51 -0.83 26.61
N SER A 297 3.49 0.04 27.63
CA SER A 297 2.26 0.44 28.33
C SER A 297 2.26 1.95 28.56
N THR A 298 1.09 2.57 28.46
CA THR A 298 0.90 4.00 28.73
C THR A 298 -0.34 4.19 29.59
N ARG A 299 -0.32 5.19 30.48
CA ARG A 299 -1.51 5.60 31.24
C ARG A 299 -2.09 6.83 30.56
N ILE A 300 -3.36 6.74 30.18
CA ILE A 300 -4.09 7.86 29.60
C ILE A 300 -5.08 8.43 30.60
N HIS A 301 -5.32 9.74 30.51
CA HIS A 301 -6.43 10.40 31.18
C HIS A 301 -7.48 10.71 30.13
N VAL A 302 -8.68 10.13 30.27
CA VAL A 302 -9.84 10.49 29.46
C VAL A 302 -10.58 11.59 30.21
N GLY A 303 -10.53 12.80 29.68
CA GLY A 303 -11.30 13.92 30.23
C GLY A 303 -12.80 13.73 29.99
N ASP A 304 -13.63 14.39 30.80
CA ASP A 304 -15.08 14.40 30.61
C ASP A 304 -15.44 15.02 29.23
N ILE A 305 -16.42 14.43 28.56
CA ILE A 305 -17.01 15.01 27.34
C ILE A 305 -17.84 16.23 27.80
N SER A 306 -17.23 17.41 27.77
CA SER A 306 -17.94 18.66 28.02
C SER A 306 -18.60 19.14 26.73
N GLY A 307 -19.92 19.01 26.67
CA GLY A 307 -20.73 19.50 25.55
C GLY A 307 -22.16 19.01 25.64
N SER A 308 -23.10 19.89 26.00
CA SER A 308 -24.52 19.65 25.71
C SER A 308 -24.70 19.72 24.19
N PRO A 309 -25.51 18.85 23.56
CA PRO A 309 -25.93 19.07 22.18
C PRO A 309 -26.50 20.50 22.09
N SER A 310 -25.84 21.34 21.30
CA SER A 310 -26.30 22.71 21.07
C SER A 310 -27.72 22.65 20.51
N THR A 311 -28.69 23.17 21.25
CA THR A 311 -30.07 23.39 20.76
C THR A 311 -30.18 24.60 19.84
N ASN A 312 -29.08 25.35 19.64
CA ASN A 312 -29.04 26.42 18.65
C ASN A 312 -29.21 25.83 17.26
N THR A 313 -30.38 26.09 16.68
CA THR A 313 -30.67 25.84 15.27
C THR A 313 -29.82 26.80 14.46
N LYS A 314 -28.74 26.30 13.86
CA LYS A 314 -28.02 27.03 12.81
C LYS A 314 -29.03 27.42 11.72
N SER A 315 -28.83 28.57 11.08
CA SER A 315 -29.63 28.89 9.89
C SER A 315 -29.42 27.80 8.83
N LEU A 316 -30.39 27.64 7.91
CA LEU A 316 -30.23 26.73 6.79
C LEU A 316 -28.98 27.09 5.97
N VAL A 317 -28.70 28.38 5.79
CA VAL A 317 -27.53 28.87 5.05
C VAL A 317 -26.24 28.47 5.76
N ASP A 318 -26.14 28.66 7.07
CA ASP A 318 -24.94 28.28 7.84
C ASP A 318 -24.73 26.77 7.84
N THR A 319 -25.81 26.00 7.91
CA THR A 319 -25.78 24.55 7.83
C THR A 319 -25.27 24.10 6.45
N LEU A 320 -25.81 24.64 5.36
CA LEU A 320 -25.40 24.29 4.00
C LEU A 320 -23.99 24.80 3.64
N SER A 321 -23.49 25.82 4.34
CA SER A 321 -22.14 26.36 4.16
C SER A 321 -21.07 25.63 4.98
N ASP A 322 -21.47 24.74 5.89
CA ASP A 322 -20.55 23.88 6.65
C ASP A 322 -19.88 22.89 5.70
N LEU A 323 -18.55 22.78 5.75
CA LEU A 323 -17.78 21.92 4.85
C LEU A 323 -18.16 20.43 4.98
N ASN A 324 -18.65 20.01 6.15
CA ASN A 324 -19.09 18.63 6.38
C ASN A 324 -20.53 18.37 5.91
N VAL A 325 -21.23 19.40 5.43
CA VAL A 325 -22.62 19.32 4.94
C VAL A 325 -22.70 19.69 3.46
N CYS A 326 -21.85 20.60 3.00
CA CYS A 326 -21.87 21.07 1.62
C CYS A 326 -21.59 19.93 0.63
N SER A 327 -22.02 20.11 -0.61
CA SER A 327 -21.83 19.10 -1.65
C SER A 327 -20.36 18.84 -1.92
N GLN A 328 -19.96 17.56 -1.88
CA GLN A 328 -18.64 17.09 -2.28
C GLN A 328 -18.62 16.54 -3.72
N LYS A 329 -19.61 16.89 -4.54
CA LYS A 329 -19.73 16.41 -5.92
C LYS A 329 -18.46 16.65 -6.75
N GLY A 330 -17.86 17.84 -6.64
CA GLY A 330 -16.62 18.15 -7.36
C GLY A 330 -15.41 17.32 -6.90
N LEU A 331 -15.43 16.76 -5.69
CA LEU A 331 -14.44 15.79 -5.23
C LEU A 331 -14.73 14.40 -5.82
N GLY A 332 -15.99 13.96 -5.86
CA GLY A 332 -16.38 12.65 -6.40
C GLY A 332 -16.18 12.52 -7.92
N GLU A 333 -16.47 13.58 -8.69
CA GLU A 333 -16.50 13.54 -10.17
C GLU A 333 -15.16 13.21 -10.85
N ILE A 334 -14.03 13.30 -10.15
CA ILE A 334 -12.71 12.93 -10.69
C ILE A 334 -12.43 11.42 -10.60
N PHE A 335 -13.26 10.67 -9.88
CA PHE A 335 -13.12 9.23 -9.70
C PHE A 335 -14.06 8.48 -10.64
N ASP A 336 -13.56 7.43 -11.29
CA ASP A 336 -14.38 6.55 -12.11
C ASP A 336 -15.27 5.68 -11.20
N GLY A 337 -16.59 5.81 -11.32
CA GLY A 337 -17.57 4.99 -10.60
C GLY A 337 -18.25 3.91 -11.46
N SER A 338 -17.78 3.66 -12.69
CA SER A 338 -18.50 2.91 -13.73
C SER A 338 -17.72 1.76 -14.36
N VAL A 339 -16.38 1.78 -14.27
CA VAL A 339 -15.51 0.77 -14.88
C VAL A 339 -15.80 -0.63 -14.31
N GLY A 340 -15.78 -1.64 -15.20
CA GLY A 340 -16.01 -3.05 -14.84
C GLY A 340 -17.48 -3.50 -14.86
N ALA A 341 -18.43 -2.59 -15.11
CA ALA A 341 -19.88 -2.89 -15.24
C ALA A 341 -20.50 -3.63 -14.03
N GLY A 342 -19.87 -3.51 -12.85
CA GLY A 342 -20.30 -4.12 -11.60
C GLY A 342 -20.84 -3.12 -10.57
N THR A 343 -20.89 -1.83 -10.91
CA THR A 343 -21.38 -0.78 -10.01
C THR A 343 -22.85 -0.46 -10.26
N VAL A 344 -23.62 -0.40 -9.17
CA VAL A 344 -25.04 0.01 -9.19
C VAL A 344 -25.19 1.45 -8.73
N LEU A 345 -24.26 1.95 -7.92
CA LEU A 345 -24.26 3.29 -7.34
C LEU A 345 -23.04 4.06 -7.84
N TRP A 346 -23.26 5.32 -8.23
CA TRP A 346 -22.22 6.28 -8.59
C TRP A 346 -21.93 7.18 -7.38
N PRO A 347 -20.66 7.58 -7.14
CA PRO A 347 -20.26 8.40 -5.99
C PRO A 347 -20.96 9.76 -5.89
#